data_AF-A0A974I1M9-F1
#
_entry.id   AF-A0A974I1M9-F1
#
_cell.length_a   1.000
_cell.length_b   1.000
_cell.length_c   1.000
_cell.angle_alpha   90.00
_cell.angle_beta   90.00
_cell.angle_gamma   90.00
#
_symmetry.space_group_name_H-M   'P 1'
#
loop_
_entity.id
_entity.type
_entity.pdbx_description
1 polymer ?
#
loop_
_entity_poly.entity_id
_entity_poly.type
_entity_poly.pdbx_seq_one_letter_code
_entity_poly.pdbx_strand_id
1 'polypeptide(L)' 'MFWYKQKVSRDTGPENIISGYKSDEYKGKFRMTFIKEKLATSLIMTDVQISHAGAYYYAVSDKKHQDTCH' A
#
# COMPACT_ATOMS: atom_id res chain seq x y z
N MET A 1 6.02 -2.25 2.97
CA MET A 1 5.43 -1.17 2.15
C MET A 1 3.94 -1.43 2.08
N PHE A 2 3.14 -0.39 2.25
CA PHE A 2 1.71 -0.52 2.48
C PHE A 2 0.97 0.52 1.66
N TRP A 3 -0.14 0.11 1.05
CA TRP A 3 -1.12 0.99 0.46
C TRP A 3 -2.41 0.94 1.28
N TYR A 4 -2.94 2.12 1.54
CA TYR A 4 -4.20 2.31 2.25
C TYR A 4 -5.19 3.05 1.38
N LYS A 5 -6.48 2.78 1.59
CA LYS A 5 -7.57 3.56 1.01
C LYS A 5 -8.41 4.15 2.13
N GLN A 6 -8.65 5.44 2.08
CA GLN A 6 -9.63 6.11 2.92
C GLN A 6 -10.88 6.41 2.09
N LYS A 7 -12.03 5.90 2.55
CA LYS A 7 -13.34 6.23 1.98
C LYS A 7 -13.70 7.67 2.35
N VAL A 8 -14.62 8.27 1.60
CA VAL A 8 -15.05 9.67 1.81
C VAL A 8 -15.79 9.87 3.15
N SER A 9 -16.23 8.79 3.81
CA SER A 9 -16.83 8.84 5.15
C SER A 9 -15.81 9.31 6.20
N ARG A 10 -16.16 10.38 6.92
CA ARG A 10 -15.29 11.00 7.95
C ARG A 10 -14.97 10.06 9.12
N ASP A 11 -15.81 9.05 9.35
CA ASP A 11 -15.70 8.19 10.54
C ASP A 11 -14.82 6.95 10.31
N THR A 12 -14.29 6.77 9.09
CA THR A 12 -13.50 5.58 8.73
C THR A 12 -12.07 5.99 8.45
N GLY A 13 -11.14 5.48 9.27
CA GLY A 13 -9.71 5.64 9.04
C GLY A 13 -9.24 4.92 7.75
N PRO A 14 -7.99 5.13 7.33
CA PRO A 14 -7.43 4.44 6.18
C PRO A 14 -7.38 2.91 6.37
N GLU A 15 -7.96 2.17 5.44
CA GLU A 15 -7.98 0.69 5.44
C GLU A 15 -6.81 0.15 4.61
N ASN A 16 -6.08 -0.87 5.09
CA ASN A 16 -4.99 -1.48 4.30
C ASN A 16 -5.57 -2.27 3.12
N ILE A 17 -5.22 -1.86 1.90
CA ILE A 17 -5.71 -2.52 0.68
C ILE A 17 -4.74 -3.57 0.16
N ILE A 18 -3.43 -3.27 0.15
CA ILE A 18 -2.36 -4.18 -0.26
C ILE A 18 -1.06 -3.82 0.47
N SER A 19 -0.22 -4.81 0.74
CA SER A 19 1.09 -4.60 1.34
C SER A 19 2.06 -5.70 0.91
N GLY A 20 3.35 -5.39 0.99
CA GLY A 20 4.43 -6.31 0.62
C GLY A 20 5.81 -5.75 0.92
N TYR A 21 6.84 -6.53 0.58
CA TYR A 21 8.24 -6.20 0.87
C TYR A 21 9.14 -6.43 -0.35
N LYS A 22 9.53 -5.32 -0.98
CA LYS A 22 10.44 -5.24 -2.15
C LYS A 22 10.08 -6.24 -3.25
N SER A 23 8.78 -6.49 -3.42
CA SER A 23 8.18 -7.49 -4.29
C SER A 23 6.95 -6.92 -4.99
N ASP A 24 6.59 -7.55 -6.11
CA ASP A 24 5.29 -7.36 -6.73
C ASP A 24 4.23 -8.16 -5.94
N GLU A 25 3.08 -7.54 -5.68
CA GLU A 25 1.99 -8.15 -4.93
C GLU A 25 0.67 -8.00 -5.67
N TYR A 26 -0.24 -8.96 -5.49
CA TYR A 26 -1.55 -8.98 -6.11
C TYR A 26 -2.63 -9.26 -5.07
N LYS A 27 -3.66 -8.43 -5.02
CA LYS A 27 -4.80 -8.62 -4.14
C LYS A 27 -6.09 -8.15 -4.81
N GLY A 28 -6.83 -9.11 -5.36
CA GLY A 28 -8.01 -8.84 -6.17
C GLY A 28 -7.65 -7.94 -7.35
N LYS A 29 -8.28 -6.76 -7.42
CA LYS A 29 -8.06 -5.74 -8.47
C LYS A 29 -6.83 -4.84 -8.26
N PHE A 30 -6.18 -4.95 -7.10
CA PHE A 30 -5.00 -4.15 -6.77
C PHE A 30 -3.74 -4.94 -7.10
N ARG A 31 -2.86 -4.34 -7.89
CA ARG A 31 -1.50 -4.82 -8.13
C ARG A 31 -0.51 -3.80 -7.62
N MET A 32 0.40 -4.22 -6.77
CA MET A 32 1.54 -3.42 -6.32
C MET A 32 2.77 -3.89 -7.11
N THR A 33 3.52 -2.95 -7.69
CA THR A 33 4.77 -3.27 -8.39
C THR A 33 5.93 -2.51 -7.75
N PHE A 34 7.01 -3.23 -7.45
CA PHE A 34 8.22 -2.65 -6.86
C PHE A 34 9.27 -2.38 -7.95
N ILE A 35 9.61 -1.11 -8.11
CA ILE A 35 10.60 -0.65 -9.10
C ILE A 35 11.93 -0.52 -8.37
N LYS A 36 12.75 -1.57 -8.45
CA LYS A 36 14.01 -1.70 -7.71
C LYS A 36 14.99 -0.55 -8.02
N GLU A 37 15.12 -0.13 -9.28
CA GLU A 37 16.09 0.92 -9.64
C GLU A 37 15.74 2.29 -9.03
N LYS A 38 14.46 2.52 -8.73
CA LYS A 38 13.95 3.80 -8.21
C LYS A 38 13.61 3.74 -6.72
N LEU A 39 13.73 2.55 -6.09
CA LEU A 39 13.21 2.28 -4.76
C LEU A 39 11.75 2.77 -4.59
N ALA A 40 10.97 2.64 -5.67
CA ALA A 40 9.62 3.17 -5.76
C ALA A 40 8.60 2.03 -5.80
N THR A 41 7.38 2.32 -5.39
CA THR A 41 6.25 1.39 -5.50
C THR A 41 5.14 2.03 -6.30
N SER A 42 4.61 1.31 -7.27
CA SER A 42 3.43 1.70 -8.05
C SER A 42 2.22 0.90 -7.62
N LEU A 43 1.07 1.56 -7.50
CA LEU A 43 -0.23 0.91 -7.34
C LEU A 43 -0.96 0.95 -8.68
N ILE A 44 -1.24 -0.23 -9.22
CA ILE A 44 -2.00 -0.43 -10.44
C ILE A 44 -3.37 -0.97 -10.03
N MET A 45 -4.43 -0.34 -10.54
CA MET A 45 -5.80 -0.80 -10.35
C MET A 45 -6.43 -1.09 -11.71
N THR A 46 -6.95 -2.29 -11.89
CA THR A 46 -7.75 -2.66 -13.06
C THR A 46 -9.23 -2.61 -12.71
N ASP A 47 -10.10 -2.43 -13.71
CA ASP A 47 -11.56 -2.38 -13.52
C ASP A 47 -11.98 -1.33 -12.47
N VAL A 48 -11.64 -0.05 -12.73
CA VAL A 48 -11.94 1.05 -11.80
C VAL A 48 -13.42 1.40 -11.82
N GLN A 49 -14.07 1.37 -10.66
CA GLN A 49 -15.50 1.66 -10.47
C GLN A 49 -15.67 2.82 -9.47
N ILE A 50 -16.86 3.43 -9.42
CA ILE A 50 -17.17 4.56 -8.52
C ILE A 50 -16.90 4.20 -7.05
N SER A 51 -17.15 2.96 -6.64
CA SER A 51 -16.86 2.48 -5.29
C SER A 51 -15.37 2.54 -4.91
N HIS A 52 -14.47 2.69 -5.88
CA HIS A 52 -13.02 2.86 -5.68
C HIS A 52 -12.61 4.31 -5.44
N ALA A 53 -13.52 5.28 -5.56
CA ALA A 53 -13.25 6.65 -5.19
C ALA A 53 -12.81 6.76 -3.71
N GLY A 54 -11.86 7.63 -3.46
CA GLY A 54 -11.27 7.85 -2.14
C GLY A 54 -9.83 8.33 -2.23
N ALA A 55 -9.25 8.66 -1.08
CA ALA A 55 -7.84 9.00 -0.97
C ALA A 55 -7.01 7.71 -0.81
N TYR A 56 -5.89 7.65 -1.52
CA TYR A 56 -4.95 6.53 -1.45
C TYR A 56 -3.65 7.00 -0.83
N TYR A 57 -3.18 6.28 0.19
CA TYR A 57 -1.98 6.61 0.93
C TYR A 57 -0.96 5.50 0.82
N TYR A 58 0.31 5.90 0.68
CA TYR A 58 1.45 4.99 0.69
C TYR A 58 2.23 5.18 1.99
N ALA A 59 2.59 4.07 2.63
CA ALA A 59 3.43 4.07 3.83
C ALA A 59 4.57 3.05 3.71
N VAL A 60 5.73 3.43 4.24
CA VAL A 60 6.90 2.56 4.36
C VAL A 60 7.23 2.42 5.83
N SER A 61 7.27 1.18 6.32
CA SER A 61 7.87 0.89 7.62
C SER A 61 9.33 0.51 7.39
N ASP A 62 10.25 1.28 7.94
CA ASP A 62 11.61 0.82 8.12
C ASP A 62 11.67 0.08 9.46
N LYS A 63 11.61 -1.26 9.43
CA LYS A 63 11.96 -2.04 10.62
C LYS A 63 13.47 -2.04 10.69
N LYS A 64 14.04 -1.05 11.38
CA LYS A 64 15.40 -1.24 11.92
C LYS A 64 15.32 -2.45 12.85
N HIS A 65 16.20 -3.43 12.63
CA HIS A 65 16.46 -4.44 13.65
C HIS A 65 16.80 -3.65 14.92
N GLN A 66 15.89 -3.65 15.88
CA GLN A 66 16.23 -3.22 17.22
C GLN A 66 17.10 -4.35 17.73
N ASP A 67 18.42 -4.19 17.58
CA ASP A 67 19.38 -5.02 18.29
C ASP A 67 19.07 -4.83 19.77
N THR A 68 18.30 -5.76 20.33
CA THR A 68 18.20 -5.93 21.76
C THR A 68 19.60 -6.28 22.24
N CYS A 69 20.33 -5.27 22.71
CA CYS A 69 21.48 -5.49 23.57
C CYS A 69 21.01 -6.25 24.81
N HIS A 70 21.75 -7.33 25.09
CA HIS A 70 21.61 -8.28 26.20
C HIS A 70 21.35 -7.66 27.56
#